data_AF-A0A1Q8BND3-F1
#
_entry.id   AF-A0A1Q8BND3-F1
#
_cell.length_a   1.000
_cell.length_b   1.000
_cell.length_c   1.000
_cell.angle_alpha   90.00
_cell.angle_beta   90.00
_cell.angle_gamma   90.00
#
_symmetry.space_group_name_H-M   'P 1'
#
loop_
_entity.id
_entity.type
_entity.pdbx_description
1 polymer ?
#
loop_
_entity_poly.entity_id
_entity_poly.type
_entity_poly.pdbx_seq_one_letter_code
_entity_poly.pdbx_strand_id
1 'polypeptide(L)'
;MGDKQSEVVGVVGNVLHNGLGESVSLESYLAFPQNPWSYVGLAVRTHGDPGAVYGAVRSLVEQIDPELPVHDMRPMEQVVAETMASRRLTLWLVGAFAALAFVLASVGIYGVMSYAVTERVHEIGVRMALGAQRRDVLRLVVGHGMRHAAIGLLLGSVAAFLAARAMTTLLFGIRPGDPLTYIGIALVLALAALLACYIPARRATSVDPMVALRYE
;
A
#
# COMPACT_ATOMS: atom_id res chain seq x y z
N MET A 1 2.49 30.95 32.67
CA MET A 1 1.37 31.47 31.87
C MET A 1 0.09 30.79 32.35
N GLY A 2 -0.35 31.08 33.58
CA GLY A 2 -1.19 30.15 34.34
C GLY A 2 -2.15 30.77 35.35
N ASP A 3 -2.70 31.97 35.07
CA ASP A 3 -3.70 32.55 35.98
C ASP A 3 -4.68 33.50 35.27
N LYS A 4 -5.17 33.12 34.09
CA LYS A 4 -6.31 33.80 33.44
C LYS A 4 -7.44 32.79 33.28
N GLN A 5 -8.51 32.97 34.03
CA GLN A 5 -9.74 32.19 33.87
C GLN A 5 -10.36 32.54 32.53
N SER A 6 -10.74 31.52 31.75
CA SER A 6 -11.44 31.68 30.47
C SER A 6 -12.79 30.97 30.56
N GLU A 7 -13.85 31.63 30.12
CA GLU A 7 -15.19 31.04 30.05
C GLU A 7 -15.35 30.31 28.71
N VAL A 8 -15.87 29.08 28.77
CA VAL A 8 -16.18 28.30 27.56
C VAL A 8 -17.50 28.77 26.98
N VAL A 9 -17.44 29.54 25.90
CA VAL A 9 -18.62 30.11 25.22
C VAL A 9 -19.19 29.22 24.11
N GLY A 10 -18.47 28.15 23.73
CA GLY A 10 -18.91 27.23 22.68
C GLY A 10 -17.94 26.08 22.44
N VAL A 11 -18.43 25.04 21.76
CA VAL A 11 -17.64 23.87 21.35
C VAL A 11 -17.87 23.65 19.86
N VAL A 12 -16.78 23.50 19.12
CA VAL A 12 -16.78 23.24 17.67
C VAL A 12 -16.34 21.80 17.39
N GLY A 13 -16.67 21.30 16.19
CA GLY A 13 -16.21 19.99 15.74
C GLY A 13 -14.68 19.94 15.60
N ASN A 14 -14.11 18.75 15.70
CA ASN A 14 -12.67 18.55 15.61
C ASN A 14 -12.11 19.00 14.26
N VAL A 15 -10.98 19.72 14.29
CA VAL A 15 -10.22 20.13 13.11
C VAL A 15 -8.84 19.46 13.16
N LEU A 16 -8.39 18.91 12.03
CA LEU A 16 -7.09 18.24 11.91
C LEU A 16 -6.02 19.27 11.50
N HIS A 17 -5.53 20.07 12.45
CA HIS A 17 -4.55 21.13 12.18
C HIS A 17 -3.17 20.60 11.75
N ASN A 18 -2.73 19.47 12.30
CA ASN A 18 -1.38 18.93 12.07
C ASN A 18 -1.31 17.87 10.95
N GLY A 19 -2.38 17.71 10.18
CA GLY A 19 -2.44 16.78 9.05
C GLY A 19 -3.34 15.57 9.26
N LEU A 20 -3.58 14.84 8.18
CA LEU A 20 -4.45 13.66 8.16
C LEU A 20 -3.82 12.52 8.96
N GLY A 21 -4.27 12.30 10.20
CA GLY A 21 -3.88 11.16 11.02
C GLY A 21 -3.23 11.49 12.36
N GLU A 22 -2.95 12.76 12.70
CA GLU A 22 -2.63 13.07 14.10
C GLU A 22 -3.91 13.06 14.94
N SER A 23 -3.79 12.56 16.19
CA SER A 23 -4.86 12.68 17.18
C SER A 23 -5.19 14.16 17.35
N VAL A 24 -6.48 14.48 17.42
CA VAL A 24 -6.97 15.82 17.75
C VAL A 24 -6.27 16.25 19.03
N SER A 25 -5.32 17.17 18.92
CA SER A 25 -4.68 17.78 20.07
C SER A 25 -5.72 18.64 20.78
N LEU A 26 -5.55 18.83 22.08
CA LEU A 26 -6.40 19.76 22.83
C LEU A 26 -6.15 21.16 22.26
N GLU A 27 -7.09 21.63 21.45
CA GLU A 27 -7.02 22.92 20.78
C GLU A 27 -8.12 23.82 21.34
N SER A 28 -7.75 25.06 21.65
CA SER A 28 -8.65 26.06 22.18
C SER A 28 -8.60 27.29 21.28
N TYR A 29 -9.77 27.78 20.87
CA TYR A 29 -9.89 28.98 20.07
C TYR A 29 -10.12 30.17 20.99
N LEU A 30 -9.24 31.17 20.91
CA LEU A 30 -9.33 32.41 21.67
C LEU A 30 -9.48 33.58 20.71
N ALA A 31 -10.26 34.58 21.09
CA ALA A 31 -10.40 35.78 20.29
C ALA A 31 -9.05 36.52 20.26
N PHE A 32 -8.60 36.92 19.06
CA PHE A 32 -7.32 37.61 18.88
C PHE A 32 -7.13 38.83 19.82
N PRO A 33 -8.14 39.68 20.08
CA PRO A 33 -8.00 40.79 21.03
C PRO A 33 -7.70 40.36 22.48
N GLN A 34 -8.07 39.14 22.87
CA GLN A 34 -7.85 38.61 24.22
C GLN A 34 -6.46 37.97 24.39
N ASN A 35 -5.87 37.50 23.29
CA ASN A 35 -4.56 36.87 23.26
C ASN A 35 -3.80 37.22 21.96
N PRO A 36 -3.31 38.45 21.82
CA PRO A 36 -2.60 38.86 20.61
C PRO A 36 -1.25 38.13 20.55
N TRP A 37 -1.03 37.41 19.45
CA TRP A 37 0.25 36.80 19.11
C TRP A 37 1.07 37.70 18.20
N SER A 38 2.39 37.63 18.33
CA SER A 38 3.34 38.38 17.49
C SER A 38 3.37 37.88 16.04
N TYR A 39 2.82 36.69 15.77
CA TYR A 39 2.64 36.14 14.41
C TYR A 39 1.14 35.91 14.17
N VAL A 40 0.63 36.43 13.07
CA VAL A 40 -0.78 36.31 12.68
C VAL A 40 -0.87 35.69 11.29
N GLY A 41 -1.56 34.55 11.20
CA GLY A 41 -2.00 34.00 9.92
C GLY A 41 -3.37 34.58 9.55
N LEU A 42 -3.50 35.13 8.34
CA LEU A 42 -4.78 35.62 7.83
C LEU A 42 -5.35 34.62 6.82
N ALA A 43 -6.52 34.06 7.14
CA ALA A 43 -7.28 33.24 6.19
C ALA A 43 -8.37 34.09 5.54
N VAL A 44 -8.29 34.27 4.22
CA VAL A 44 -9.29 35.02 3.44
C VAL A 44 -10.13 34.05 2.62
N ARG A 45 -11.44 34.10 2.79
CA ARG A 45 -12.38 33.34 1.96
C ARG A 45 -12.84 34.22 0.80
N THR A 46 -12.66 33.73 -0.42
CA THR A 46 -13.10 34.41 -1.65
C THR A 46 -13.88 33.46 -2.54
N HIS A 47 -14.68 34.01 -3.44
CA HIS A 47 -15.34 33.28 -4.52
C HIS A 47 -14.62 33.61 -5.83
N GLY A 48 -14.06 32.60 -6.52
CA GLY A 48 -13.31 32.78 -7.77
C GLY A 48 -11.83 32.43 -7.62
N ASP A 49 -10.98 32.99 -8.49
CA ASP A 49 -9.53 32.76 -8.47
C ASP A 49 -8.89 33.40 -7.22
N PRO A 50 -8.27 32.60 -6.31
CA PRO A 50 -7.57 33.13 -5.14
C PRO A 50 -6.44 34.11 -5.50
N GLY A 51 -5.77 33.89 -6.63
CA GLY A 51 -4.66 34.74 -7.09
C GLY A 51 -5.09 36.18 -7.41
N ALA A 52 -6.34 36.35 -7.84
CA ALA A 52 -6.90 37.67 -8.15
C ALA A 52 -7.06 38.58 -6.91
N VAL A 53 -7.08 38.00 -5.71
CA VAL A 53 -7.27 38.73 -4.45
C VAL A 53 -5.94 39.16 -3.81
N TYR A 54 -4.81 38.60 -4.23
CA TYR A 54 -3.50 38.86 -3.61
C TYR A 54 -3.07 40.31 -3.69
N GLY A 55 -3.25 40.95 -4.85
CA GLY A 55 -2.91 42.36 -5.04
C GLY A 55 -3.72 43.27 -4.13
N ALA A 56 -5.03 43.01 -4.01
CA ALA A 56 -5.92 43.79 -3.14
C ALA A 56 -5.54 43.64 -1.67
N VAL A 57 -5.31 42.40 -1.18
CA VAL A 57 -4.91 42.14 0.21
C VAL A 57 -3.58 42.80 0.54
N ARG A 58 -2.57 42.65 -0.33
CA ARG A 58 -1.26 43.30 -0.14
C ARG A 58 -1.39 44.82 -0.03
N SER A 59 -2.15 45.44 -0.94
CA SER A 59 -2.32 46.90 -0.94
C SER A 59 -3.03 47.43 0.32
N LEU A 60 -3.94 46.64 0.90
CA LEU A 60 -4.64 47.00 2.14
C LEU A 60 -3.70 46.88 3.35
N VAL A 61 -2.88 45.83 3.41
CA VAL A 61 -1.90 45.68 4.50
C VAL A 61 -0.85 46.79 4.45
N GLU A 62 -0.32 47.09 3.26
CA GLU A 62 0.65 48.18 3.06
C GLU A 62 0.09 49.56 3.46
N GLN A 63 -1.22 49.80 3.32
CA GLN A 63 -1.88 51.03 3.78
C GLN A 63 -2.02 51.11 5.31
N ILE A 64 -2.18 49.97 5.98
CA ILE A 64 -2.29 49.90 7.44
C ILE A 64 -0.92 50.06 8.08
N ASP A 65 0.06 49.30 7.58
CA ASP A 65 1.44 49.33 8.07
C ASP A 65 2.42 48.89 6.96
N PRO A 66 3.22 49.81 6.41
CA PRO A 66 4.21 49.50 5.37
C PRO A 66 5.37 48.60 5.85
N GLU A 67 5.62 48.52 7.17
CA GLU A 67 6.70 47.72 7.74
C GLU A 67 6.32 46.25 7.94
N LEU A 68 5.05 45.89 7.69
CA LEU A 68 4.53 44.53 7.82
C LEU A 68 4.70 43.74 6.51
N PRO A 69 5.68 42.81 6.42
CA PRO A 69 5.87 42.02 5.22
C PRO A 69 4.75 40.97 5.09
N VAL A 70 3.94 41.10 4.03
CA VAL A 70 3.03 40.01 3.64
C VAL A 70 3.85 38.91 2.96
N HIS A 71 4.14 37.86 3.71
CA HIS A 71 4.88 36.69 3.24
C HIS A 71 3.93 35.50 3.02
N ASP A 72 4.29 34.61 2.10
CA ASP A 72 3.67 33.29 1.91
C ASP A 72 2.17 33.27 1.53
N MET A 73 1.72 34.22 0.70
CA MET A 73 0.36 34.17 0.13
C MET A 73 0.22 32.98 -0.81
N ARG A 74 -0.53 31.97 -0.38
CA ARG A 74 -0.79 30.75 -1.14
C ARG A 74 -2.26 30.35 -1.07
N PRO A 75 -2.79 29.70 -2.13
CA PRO A 75 -4.13 29.14 -2.09
C PRO A 75 -4.18 28.03 -1.05
N MET A 76 -5.32 27.86 -0.38
CA MET A 76 -5.49 26.77 0.58
C MET A 76 -5.30 25.40 -0.09
N GLU A 77 -5.65 25.28 -1.38
CA GLU A 77 -5.43 24.10 -2.20
C GLU A 77 -3.95 23.72 -2.29
N GLN A 78 -3.05 24.70 -2.40
CA GLN A 78 -1.61 24.48 -2.47
C GLN A 78 -1.05 24.04 -1.13
N VAL A 79 -1.50 24.65 -0.03
CA VAL A 79 -1.12 24.25 1.34
C VAL A 79 -1.51 22.80 1.61
N VAL A 80 -2.72 22.40 1.20
CA VAL A 80 -3.19 21.01 1.30
C VAL A 80 -2.35 20.09 0.40
N ALA A 81 -2.06 20.49 -0.83
CA ALA A 81 -1.29 19.69 -1.78
C ALA A 81 0.14 19.43 -1.30
N GLU A 82 0.83 20.44 -0.76
CA GLU A 82 2.18 20.32 -0.23
C GLU A 82 2.24 19.38 0.99
N THR A 83 1.23 19.45 1.86
CA THR A 83 1.08 18.52 3.00
C THR A 83 0.94 17.06 2.53
N MET A 84 0.38 16.83 1.34
CA MET A 84 0.19 15.51 0.76
C MET A 84 1.36 15.04 -0.13
N ALA A 85 2.20 15.94 -0.62
CA ALA A 85 3.23 15.64 -1.62
C ALA A 85 4.28 14.65 -1.10
N SER A 86 4.79 14.87 0.12
CA SER A 86 5.79 13.98 0.75
C SER A 86 5.22 12.57 0.97
N ARG A 87 3.98 12.47 1.46
CA ARG A 87 3.29 11.18 1.64
C ARG A 87 3.09 10.44 0.32
N ARG A 88 2.77 11.17 -0.76
CA ARG A 88 2.54 10.58 -2.09
C ARG A 88 3.80 9.96 -2.67
N LEU A 89 4.96 10.61 -2.50
CA LEU A 89 6.24 10.06 -2.94
C LEU A 89 6.57 8.75 -2.21
N THR A 90 6.42 8.72 -0.88
CA THR A 90 6.63 7.50 -0.08
C THR A 90 5.70 6.38 -0.52
N LEU A 91 4.41 6.67 -0.73
CA LEU A 91 3.44 5.68 -1.21
C LEU A 91 3.80 5.13 -2.60
N TRP A 92 4.29 5.97 -3.50
CA TRP A 92 4.78 5.52 -4.82
C TRP A 92 5.99 4.60 -4.70
N LEU A 93 6.97 4.95 -3.87
CA LEU A 93 8.16 4.12 -3.66
C LEU A 93 7.81 2.77 -3.03
N VAL A 94 6.99 2.78 -1.97
CA VAL A 94 6.51 1.54 -1.32
C VAL A 94 5.71 0.70 -2.31
N GLY A 95 4.83 1.32 -3.10
CA GLY A 95 4.07 0.64 -4.16
C GLY A 95 4.98 0.00 -5.22
N ALA A 96 6.02 0.71 -5.67
CA ALA A 96 6.99 0.18 -6.62
C ALA A 96 7.79 -1.00 -6.04
N PHE A 97 8.27 -0.89 -4.81
CA PHE A 97 8.96 -1.99 -4.14
C PHE A 97 8.05 -3.19 -3.89
N ALA A 98 6.79 -2.96 -3.50
CA ALA A 98 5.81 -4.02 -3.35
C ALA A 98 5.55 -4.74 -4.68
N ALA A 99 5.42 -4.00 -5.78
CA ALA A 99 5.26 -4.57 -7.11
C ALA A 99 6.48 -5.41 -7.53
N LEU A 100 7.70 -4.91 -7.30
CA LEU A 100 8.94 -5.65 -7.57
C LEU A 100 9.05 -6.92 -6.73
N ALA A 101 8.81 -6.82 -5.43
CA ALA A 101 8.80 -7.96 -4.52
C ALA A 101 7.76 -9.01 -4.94
N PHE A 102 6.59 -8.56 -5.40
CA PHE A 102 5.53 -9.42 -5.90
C PHE A 102 5.92 -10.18 -7.17
N VAL A 103 6.58 -9.51 -8.11
CA VAL A 103 7.14 -10.13 -9.32
C VAL A 103 8.22 -11.14 -8.94
N LEU A 104 9.16 -10.77 -8.06
CA LEU A 104 10.22 -11.66 -7.60
C LEU A 104 9.66 -12.90 -6.89
N ALA A 105 8.65 -12.74 -6.04
CA ALA A 105 7.97 -13.85 -5.39
C ALA A 105 7.32 -14.79 -6.41
N SER A 106 6.63 -14.23 -7.42
CA SER A 106 6.01 -15.02 -8.49
C SER A 106 7.03 -15.83 -9.29
N VAL A 107 8.15 -15.20 -9.65
CA VAL A 107 9.26 -15.86 -10.36
C VAL A 107 9.93 -16.93 -9.48
N GLY A 108 10.14 -16.65 -8.19
CA GLY A 108 10.70 -17.60 -7.23
C GLY A 108 9.82 -18.83 -7.04
N ILE A 109 8.51 -18.63 -6.89
CA ILE A 109 7.53 -19.73 -6.85
C ILE A 109 7.63 -20.56 -8.14
N TYR A 110 7.67 -19.91 -9.29
CA TYR A 110 7.81 -20.60 -10.57
C TYR A 110 9.08 -21.44 -10.64
N GLY A 111 10.22 -20.85 -10.30
CA GLY A 111 11.52 -21.53 -10.32
C GLY A 111 11.56 -22.75 -9.40
N VAL A 112 11.19 -22.57 -8.12
CA VAL A 112 11.26 -23.65 -7.12
C VAL A 112 10.28 -24.77 -7.43
N MET A 113 9.03 -24.44 -7.78
CA MET A 113 8.02 -25.45 -8.08
C MET A 113 8.30 -26.17 -9.41
N SER A 114 8.72 -25.44 -10.44
CA SER A 114 9.10 -26.05 -11.72
C SER A 114 10.29 -26.98 -11.56
N TYR A 115 11.28 -26.60 -10.76
CA TYR A 115 12.44 -27.44 -10.46
C TYR A 115 12.03 -28.72 -9.74
N ALA A 116 11.22 -28.61 -8.66
CA ALA A 116 10.74 -29.75 -7.90
C ALA A 116 9.90 -30.74 -8.73
N VAL A 117 9.14 -30.26 -9.72
CA VAL A 117 8.41 -31.13 -10.65
C VAL A 117 9.36 -31.79 -11.66
N THR A 118 10.37 -31.06 -12.13
CA THR A 118 11.35 -31.55 -13.10
C THR A 118 12.23 -32.66 -12.50
N GLU A 119 12.58 -32.55 -11.21
CA GLU A 119 13.33 -33.59 -10.48
C GLU A 119 12.53 -34.90 -10.36
N ARG A 120 11.19 -34.84 -10.37
CA ARG A 120 10.29 -36.00 -10.32
C ARG A 120 9.91 -36.56 -11.70
N VAL A 121 10.52 -36.07 -12.78
CA VAL A 121 10.21 -36.52 -14.15
C VAL A 121 10.48 -38.02 -14.33
N HIS A 122 11.52 -38.56 -13.69
CA HIS A 122 11.83 -39.99 -13.77
C HIS A 122 10.72 -40.85 -13.14
N GLU A 123 10.23 -40.48 -11.95
CA GLU A 123 9.08 -41.15 -11.30
C GLU A 123 7.81 -41.07 -12.16
N ILE A 124 7.57 -39.90 -12.78
CA ILE A 124 6.46 -39.67 -13.70
C ILE A 124 6.57 -40.60 -14.91
N GLY A 125 7.76 -40.74 -15.50
CA GLY A 125 8.03 -41.63 -16.63
C GLY A 125 7.78 -43.10 -16.30
N VAL A 126 8.25 -43.58 -15.14
CA VAL A 126 8.02 -44.96 -14.68
C VAL A 126 6.52 -45.21 -14.47
N ARG A 127 5.77 -44.29 -13.85
CA ARG A 127 4.30 -44.43 -13.69
C ARG A 127 3.57 -44.47 -15.03
N MET A 128 4.00 -43.65 -15.98
CA MET A 128 3.45 -43.66 -17.34
C MET A 128 3.73 -44.99 -18.06
N ALA A 129 4.92 -45.57 -17.90
CA ALA A 129 5.29 -46.88 -18.46
C ALA A 129 4.48 -48.04 -17.84
N LEU A 130 4.08 -47.91 -16.57
CA LEU A 130 3.18 -48.84 -15.89
C LEU A 130 1.70 -48.67 -16.28
N GLY A 131 1.38 -47.76 -17.21
CA GLY A 131 0.03 -47.57 -17.75
C GLY A 131 -0.81 -46.51 -17.03
N ALA A 132 -0.22 -45.66 -16.18
CA ALA A 132 -0.95 -44.58 -15.54
C ALA A 132 -1.51 -43.58 -16.57
N GLN A 133 -2.75 -43.13 -16.36
CA GLN A 133 -3.37 -42.13 -17.24
C GLN A 133 -2.73 -40.75 -17.01
N ARG A 134 -2.43 -40.02 -18.09
CA ARG A 134 -1.82 -38.67 -18.02
C ARG A 134 -2.53 -37.72 -17.06
N ARG A 135 -3.87 -37.81 -16.99
CA ARG A 135 -4.72 -36.98 -16.11
C ARG A 135 -4.48 -37.26 -14.63
N ASP A 136 -4.28 -38.52 -14.26
CA ASP A 136 -4.08 -38.91 -12.85
C ASP A 136 -2.73 -38.43 -12.34
N VAL A 137 -1.69 -38.54 -13.18
CA VAL A 137 -0.35 -38.03 -12.85
C VAL A 137 -0.35 -36.51 -12.74
N LEU A 138 -0.96 -35.80 -13.69
CA LEU A 138 -1.11 -34.35 -13.65
C LEU A 138 -1.83 -33.89 -12.38
N ARG A 139 -2.95 -34.54 -12.03
CA ARG A 139 -3.74 -34.19 -10.85
C ARG A 139 -2.95 -34.41 -9.56
N LEU A 140 -2.15 -35.47 -9.49
CA LEU A 140 -1.33 -35.78 -8.33
C LEU A 140 -0.20 -34.76 -8.13
N VAL A 141 0.51 -34.41 -9.22
CA VAL A 141 1.61 -33.43 -9.18
C VAL A 141 1.08 -32.03 -8.85
N VAL A 142 0.05 -31.58 -9.57
CA VAL A 142 -0.58 -30.28 -9.33
C VAL A 142 -1.19 -30.23 -7.94
N GLY A 143 -1.85 -31.29 -7.47
CA GLY A 143 -2.41 -31.36 -6.12
C GLY A 143 -1.35 -31.24 -5.02
N HIS A 144 -0.20 -31.91 -5.17
CA HIS A 144 0.91 -31.79 -4.21
C HIS A 144 1.52 -30.38 -4.22
N GLY A 145 1.74 -29.81 -5.40
CA GLY A 145 2.26 -28.44 -5.53
C GLY A 145 1.29 -27.41 -4.94
N MET A 146 0.01 -27.49 -5.31
CA MET A 146 -1.02 -26.58 -4.81
C MET A 146 -1.24 -26.69 -3.31
N ARG A 147 -1.03 -27.87 -2.70
CA ARG A 147 -1.04 -28.01 -1.24
C ARG A 147 0.09 -27.21 -0.57
N HIS A 148 1.30 -27.23 -1.13
CA HIS A 148 2.41 -26.41 -0.63
C HIS A 148 2.13 -24.91 -0.82
N ALA A 149 1.59 -24.53 -1.99
CA ALA A 149 1.19 -23.15 -2.26
C ALA A 149 0.10 -22.68 -1.28
N ALA A 150 -0.89 -23.51 -0.97
CA ALA A 150 -1.95 -23.17 -0.02
C ALA A 150 -1.42 -22.95 1.40
N ILE A 151 -0.48 -23.78 1.86
CA ILE A 151 0.18 -23.59 3.16
C ILE A 151 0.98 -22.28 3.17
N GLY A 152 1.76 -22.03 2.12
CA GLY A 152 2.52 -20.79 1.97
C GLY A 152 1.63 -19.55 1.94
N LEU A 153 0.51 -19.59 1.20
CA LEU A 153 -0.48 -18.51 1.14
C LEU A 153 -1.15 -18.26 2.49
N LEU A 154 -1.51 -19.31 3.23
CA LEU A 154 -2.07 -19.17 4.58
C LEU A 154 -1.07 -18.51 5.53
N LEU A 155 0.14 -19.04 5.62
CA LEU A 155 1.19 -18.50 6.48
C LEU A 155 1.56 -17.06 6.09
N GLY A 156 1.71 -16.80 4.79
CA GLY A 156 1.98 -15.46 4.26
C GLY A 156 0.86 -14.47 4.57
N SER A 157 -0.40 -14.88 4.45
CA SER A 157 -1.56 -14.02 4.75
C SER A 157 -1.62 -13.68 6.24
N VAL A 158 -1.36 -14.65 7.13
CA VAL A 158 -1.29 -14.43 8.58
C VAL A 158 -0.15 -13.49 8.92
N ALA A 159 1.05 -13.72 8.37
CA ALA A 159 2.21 -12.86 8.59
C ALA A 159 1.96 -11.43 8.08
N ALA A 160 1.38 -11.27 6.89
CA ALA A 160 1.02 -9.98 6.34
C ALA A 160 -0.03 -9.26 7.19
N PHE A 161 -1.04 -9.97 7.71
CA PHE A 161 -2.04 -9.39 8.60
C PHE A 161 -1.43 -8.91 9.92
N LEU A 162 -0.54 -9.69 10.52
CA LEU A 162 0.18 -9.30 11.74
C LEU A 162 1.08 -8.08 11.50
N ALA A 163 1.81 -8.06 10.38
CA ALA A 163 2.64 -6.92 9.98
C ALA A 163 1.79 -5.67 9.74
N ALA A 164 0.68 -5.78 9.00
CA ALA A 164 -0.25 -4.68 8.77
C ALA A 164 -0.81 -4.14 10.10
N ARG A 165 -1.18 -5.03 11.02
CA ARG A 165 -1.65 -4.64 12.36
C ARG A 165 -0.58 -3.91 13.15
N ALA A 166 0.67 -4.38 13.15
CA ALA A 166 1.79 -3.68 13.78
C ALA A 166 2.08 -2.31 13.11
N MET A 167 1.82 -2.16 11.82
CA MET A 167 1.94 -0.87 11.14
C MET A 167 0.81 0.09 11.53
N THR A 168 -0.41 -0.38 11.79
CA THR A 168 -1.49 0.52 12.25
C THR A 168 -1.22 1.21 13.58
N THR A 169 -0.37 0.62 14.42
CA THR A 169 0.07 1.27 15.68
C THR A 169 1.14 2.35 15.43
N LEU A 170 1.74 2.40 14.25
CA LEU A 170 2.82 3.32 13.88
C LEU A 170 2.39 4.37 12.83
N LEU A 171 1.46 4.03 11.93
CA LEU A 171 0.93 4.90 10.88
C LEU A 171 -0.59 5.01 11.02
N PHE A 172 -1.05 6.18 11.45
CA PHE A 172 -2.47 6.50 11.53
C PHE A 172 -3.10 6.62 10.12
N GLY A 173 -4.28 6.01 9.95
CA GLY A 173 -5.09 6.13 8.73
C GLY A 173 -4.98 4.96 7.75
N ILE A 174 -4.14 3.96 8.01
CA ILE A 174 -4.14 2.71 7.24
C ILE A 174 -5.21 1.78 7.82
N ARG A 175 -6.27 1.49 7.06
CA ARG A 175 -7.22 0.43 7.44
C ARG A 175 -6.52 -0.91 7.25
N PRO A 176 -6.30 -1.71 8.32
CA PRO A 176 -5.68 -3.02 8.18
C PRO A 176 -6.66 -3.95 7.45
N GLY A 177 -6.20 -4.56 6.36
CA GLY A 177 -6.92 -5.65 5.71
C GLY A 177 -7.97 -5.19 4.69
N ASP A 178 -7.54 -4.64 3.56
CA ASP A 178 -8.38 -4.61 2.36
C ASP A 178 -8.50 -6.03 1.78
N PRO A 179 -9.67 -6.70 1.91
CA PRO A 179 -9.81 -8.09 1.47
C PRO A 179 -9.57 -8.23 -0.03
N LEU A 180 -9.87 -7.20 -0.81
CA LEU A 180 -9.70 -7.22 -2.26
C LEU A 180 -8.22 -7.37 -2.64
N THR A 181 -7.35 -6.63 -1.96
CA THR A 181 -5.90 -6.71 -2.17
C THR A 181 -5.34 -8.09 -1.79
N TYR A 182 -5.75 -8.65 -0.64
CA TYR A 182 -5.31 -9.99 -0.22
C TYR A 182 -5.78 -11.08 -1.20
N ILE A 183 -7.04 -11.03 -1.62
CA ILE A 183 -7.60 -11.98 -2.59
C ILE A 183 -6.89 -11.84 -3.94
N GLY A 184 -6.66 -10.62 -4.41
CA GLY A 184 -5.96 -10.37 -5.68
C GLY A 184 -4.54 -10.93 -5.71
N ILE A 185 -3.75 -10.64 -4.67
CA ILE A 185 -2.39 -11.16 -4.52
C ILE A 185 -2.40 -12.68 -4.43
N ALA A 186 -3.28 -13.26 -3.59
CA ALA A 186 -3.38 -14.70 -3.43
C ALA A 186 -3.74 -15.41 -4.74
N LEU A 187 -4.67 -14.84 -5.53
CA LEU A 187 -5.11 -15.41 -6.79
C LEU A 187 -3.98 -15.41 -7.83
N VAL A 188 -3.22 -14.32 -7.93
CA VAL A 188 -2.10 -14.23 -8.88
C VAL A 188 -0.95 -15.16 -8.47
N LEU A 189 -0.61 -15.26 -7.18
CA LEU A 189 0.41 -16.21 -6.71
C LEU A 189 -0.05 -17.67 -6.88
N ALA A 190 -1.34 -17.96 -6.65
CA ALA A 190 -1.92 -19.27 -6.90
C ALA A 190 -1.87 -19.63 -8.39
N LEU A 191 -2.13 -18.66 -9.28
CA LEU A 191 -2.00 -18.84 -10.73
C LEU A 191 -0.54 -19.10 -11.12
N ALA A 192 0.41 -18.36 -10.57
CA ALA A 192 1.84 -18.58 -10.79
C ALA A 192 2.27 -19.98 -10.34
N ALA A 193 1.85 -20.41 -9.15
CA ALA A 193 2.08 -21.77 -8.64
C ALA A 193 1.44 -22.85 -9.53
N LEU A 194 0.20 -22.63 -9.98
CA LEU A 194 -0.51 -23.55 -10.87
C LEU A 194 0.24 -23.73 -12.18
N LEU A 195 0.64 -22.63 -12.82
CA LEU A 195 1.40 -22.65 -14.07
C LEU A 195 2.77 -23.32 -13.88
N ALA A 196 3.44 -23.04 -12.77
CA ALA A 196 4.72 -23.64 -12.41
C ALA A 196 4.66 -25.16 -12.25
N CYS A 197 3.55 -25.70 -11.71
CA CYS A 197 3.37 -27.14 -11.60
C CYS A 197 2.84 -27.76 -12.90
N TYR A 198 1.92 -27.10 -13.59
CA TYR A 198 1.22 -27.65 -14.74
C TYR A 198 2.10 -27.73 -15.99
N ILE A 199 2.89 -26.69 -16.29
CA ILE A 199 3.70 -26.64 -17.51
C ILE A 199 4.75 -27.77 -17.54
N PRO A 200 5.57 -27.99 -16.50
CA PRO A 200 6.57 -29.05 -16.49
C PRO A 200 5.93 -30.43 -16.40
N ALA A 201 4.85 -30.61 -15.61
CA ALA A 201 4.14 -31.89 -15.52
C ALA A 201 3.49 -32.28 -16.86
N ARG A 202 2.93 -31.31 -17.58
CA ARG A 202 2.39 -31.54 -18.93
C ARG A 202 3.50 -31.91 -19.91
N ARG A 203 4.65 -31.23 -19.85
CA ARG A 203 5.82 -31.60 -20.65
C ARG A 203 6.24 -33.04 -20.34
N ALA A 204 6.44 -33.39 -19.08
CA ALA A 204 6.85 -34.73 -18.64
C ALA A 204 5.90 -35.85 -19.09
N THR A 205 4.59 -35.61 -19.05
CA THR A 205 3.57 -36.60 -19.49
C THR A 205 3.39 -36.68 -21.00
N SER A 206 3.92 -35.72 -21.75
CA SER A 206 3.88 -35.67 -23.22
C SER A 206 5.15 -36.20 -23.89
N VAL A 207 6.27 -36.27 -23.15
CA VAL A 207 7.51 -36.90 -23.64
C VAL A 207 7.29 -38.40 -23.71
N ASP A 208 7.68 -38.99 -24.85
CA ASP A 208 7.52 -40.42 -25.12
C ASP A 208 8.35 -41.24 -24.11
N PRO A 209 7.76 -42.19 -23.36
CA PRO A 209 8.46 -42.95 -22.31
C PRO A 209 9.73 -43.65 -22.81
N MET A 210 9.78 -43.97 -24.11
CA MET A 210 10.93 -44.60 -24.76
C MET A 210 12.14 -43.67 -24.94
N VAL A 211 11.96 -42.34 -24.93
CA VAL A 211 13.08 -41.38 -24.99
C VAL A 211 13.71 -41.17 -23.61
N ALA A 212 12.93 -41.29 -22.53
CA ALA A 212 13.41 -41.15 -21.16
C ALA A 212 14.32 -42.30 -20.69
N LEU A 213 14.26 -43.46 -21.34
CA LEU A 213 15.12 -44.62 -21.09
C LEU A 213 16.40 -44.66 -21.94
N ARG A 214 16.55 -43.72 -22.90
CA ARG A 214 17.67 -43.70 -23.86
C ARG A 214 18.68 -42.58 -23.59
N TYR A 215 18.47 -41.80 -22.54
CA TYR A 215 19.47 -40.89 -21.98
C TYR A 215 20.03 -41.51 -20.71
N GLU A 216 20.99 -42.39 -20.91
CA GLU A 216 22.09 -42.62 -19.97
C GLU A 216 23.27 -41.74 -20.41
#